data_AF-A0A7C1AWR7-F1
#
_entry.id   AF-A0A7C1AWR7-F1
#
_cell.length_a   1.000
_cell.length_b   1.000
_cell.length_c   1.000
_cell.angle_alpha   90.00
_cell.angle_beta   90.00
_cell.angle_gamma   90.00
#
_symmetry.space_group_name_H-M   'P 1'
#
loop_
_entity.id
_entity.type
_entity.pdbx_description
1 polymer ?
#
loop_
_entity_poly.entity_id
_entity_poly.type
_entity_poly.pdbx_seq_one_letter_code
_entity_poly.pdbx_strand_id
1 'polypeptide(L)'
;MPSSEILNRAIDEIITARQEFARSFGSVSSQNDVIPFRTFSGIVLARKYAQRVKDSLAYFFSFLPVGSVSRWVVAAVGGLGRGEMSFCSDIDILFLHERRLSKSFHDYIRSLVYGLWDVGLDVGHNTAPLSVALRLSSKDFTILTNHLTADFIAGDRDLYEKWRTRLLGRFGIRRTKKFVKQLQEYISRRHHRFAESSYLLEPHIKEGPGGLRDLHVIQWAGAVFWNAADYKGIPAEVLPDYEREWLIEAEAFLWELRLALHTVSKRANDQLLMAYQHEIGTRWFSDDESDGGRQVVEEFMRQYYLHSARVRRVTTFFLERLHDMVFRRKSRTRRRSLTNGELFLENGHICFSDPGVVEKNPLLLMKIFAEAARRGVHFHHETGRIIRVNLEYIDDSVRESRKAAELFFEVLCNVRHGANVLRTMLETGVLTRFIPEFKNVRYRVQYDIYHLFTVDEHLIRTVGELHRLAREEKNELFYGLNRNDRKLLFLAGLLHDIGKGMGKGHAEIGANLVVGIARRLGLSEKEARDLQFLVKHHLLIPE
;
A
#
# COMPACT_ATOMS: atom_id res chain seq x y z
N MET A 1 -21.98 -31.37 -27.59
CA MET A 1 -21.60 -31.21 -26.18
C MET A 1 -20.23 -31.87 -25.99
N PRO A 2 -19.39 -31.42 -25.04
CA PRO A 2 -18.17 -32.16 -24.72
C PRO A 2 -18.53 -33.59 -24.30
N SER A 3 -17.60 -34.55 -24.49
CA SER A 3 -17.70 -35.81 -23.74
C SER A 3 -17.67 -35.46 -22.26
N SER A 4 -18.57 -36.05 -21.46
CA SER A 4 -18.61 -35.88 -20.01
C SER A 4 -17.24 -36.19 -19.37
N GLU A 5 -16.50 -37.13 -19.96
CA GLU A 5 -15.15 -37.51 -19.53
C GLU A 5 -14.14 -36.35 -19.62
N ILE A 6 -14.18 -35.56 -20.70
CA ILE A 6 -13.26 -34.43 -20.90
C ILE A 6 -13.56 -33.29 -19.93
N LEU A 7 -14.85 -33.00 -19.73
CA LEU A 7 -15.31 -32.00 -18.79
C LEU A 7 -14.92 -32.39 -17.35
N ASN A 8 -15.23 -33.62 -16.96
CA ASN A 8 -14.93 -34.12 -15.61
C ASN A 8 -13.42 -34.11 -15.36
N ARG A 9 -12.61 -34.60 -16.30
CA ARG A 9 -11.14 -34.57 -16.15
C ARG A 9 -10.60 -33.16 -15.95
N ALA A 10 -11.07 -32.18 -16.73
CA ALA A 10 -10.62 -30.81 -16.59
C ALA A 10 -11.00 -30.21 -15.23
N ILE A 11 -12.22 -30.49 -14.76
CA ILE A 11 -12.71 -30.05 -13.45
C ILE A 11 -11.94 -30.75 -12.32
N ASP A 12 -11.73 -32.05 -12.40
CA ASP A 12 -11.00 -32.86 -11.41
C ASP A 12 -9.55 -32.37 -11.25
N GLU A 13 -8.88 -32.00 -12.34
CA GLU A 13 -7.54 -31.40 -12.29
C GLU A 13 -7.54 -30.04 -11.58
N ILE A 14 -8.54 -29.19 -11.82
CA ILE A 14 -8.68 -27.90 -11.13
C ILE A 14 -8.94 -28.11 -9.64
N ILE A 15 -9.81 -29.05 -9.28
CA ILE A 15 -10.10 -29.39 -7.88
C ILE A 15 -8.85 -29.94 -7.19
N THR A 16 -8.16 -30.87 -7.85
CA THR A 16 -6.91 -31.45 -7.35
C THR A 16 -5.86 -30.37 -7.12
N ALA A 17 -5.69 -29.46 -8.10
CA ALA A 17 -4.79 -28.31 -7.96
C ALA A 17 -5.17 -27.41 -6.78
N ARG A 18 -6.47 -27.14 -6.59
CA ARG A 18 -6.98 -26.34 -5.46
C ARG A 18 -6.71 -27.01 -4.12
N GLN A 19 -6.96 -28.31 -4.03
CA GLN A 19 -6.74 -29.10 -2.81
C GLN A 19 -5.26 -29.23 -2.47
N GLU A 20 -4.41 -29.53 -3.44
CA GLU A 20 -2.96 -29.59 -3.24
C GLU A 20 -2.40 -28.24 -2.82
N PHE A 21 -2.82 -27.14 -3.48
CA PHE A 21 -2.43 -25.79 -3.10
C PHE A 21 -2.85 -25.45 -1.66
N ALA A 22 -4.09 -25.75 -1.28
CA ALA A 22 -4.58 -25.52 0.08
C ALA A 22 -3.81 -26.37 1.12
N ARG A 23 -3.47 -27.63 0.79
CA ARG A 23 -2.66 -28.49 1.68
C ARG A 23 -1.22 -28.01 1.80
N SER A 24 -0.56 -27.64 0.69
CA SER A 24 0.81 -27.14 0.69
C SER A 24 0.99 -25.86 1.52
N PHE A 25 -0.08 -25.07 1.67
CA PHE A 25 -0.08 -23.88 2.52
C PHE A 25 -0.57 -24.16 3.96
N GLY A 26 -1.51 -25.10 4.12
CA GLY A 26 -2.12 -25.48 5.39
C GLY A 26 -1.28 -26.42 6.27
N SER A 27 -0.34 -27.18 5.70
CA SER A 27 0.47 -28.17 6.42
C SER A 27 1.58 -27.60 7.32
N VAL A 28 1.59 -26.30 7.61
CA VAL A 28 2.49 -25.68 8.60
C VAL A 28 1.84 -25.76 10.00
N SER A 29 1.44 -26.96 10.41
CA SER A 29 0.84 -27.24 11.72
C SER A 29 1.52 -28.43 12.38
N SER A 30 2.76 -28.21 12.83
CA SER A 30 3.34 -28.99 13.93
C SER A 30 4.20 -28.06 14.79
N GLN A 31 3.86 -28.04 16.07
CA GLN A 31 4.32 -27.15 17.16
C GLN A 31 5.82 -27.14 17.47
N ASN A 32 6.70 -27.62 16.59
CA ASN A 32 8.16 -27.68 16.85
C ASN A 32 9.06 -27.35 15.66
N ASP A 33 8.51 -27.03 14.49
CA ASP A 33 9.32 -26.58 13.36
C ASP A 33 9.15 -25.08 13.17
N VAL A 34 10.08 -24.30 13.73
CA VAL A 34 10.42 -22.99 13.16
C VAL A 34 11.04 -23.29 11.80
N ILE A 35 10.20 -23.56 10.79
CA ILE A 35 10.67 -23.78 9.43
C ILE A 35 11.27 -22.45 8.97
N PRO A 36 12.57 -22.39 8.65
CA PRO A 36 13.16 -21.17 8.13
C PRO A 36 12.41 -20.81 6.85
N PHE A 37 11.94 -19.57 6.81
CA PHE A 37 11.25 -18.86 5.74
C PHE A 37 11.87 -19.06 4.34
N ARG A 38 11.81 -20.25 3.72
CA ARG A 38 12.55 -20.52 2.46
C ARG A 38 12.02 -21.55 1.48
N THR A 39 11.05 -22.41 1.76
CA THR A 39 10.77 -23.48 0.77
C THR A 39 9.97 -23.01 -0.44
N PHE A 40 8.93 -22.16 -0.33
CA PHE A 40 8.34 -21.43 -1.46
C PHE A 40 7.60 -20.17 -0.99
N SER A 41 7.90 -18.99 -1.56
CA SER A 41 7.12 -17.77 -1.30
C SER A 41 5.65 -17.98 -1.69
N GLY A 42 4.69 -17.49 -0.89
CA GLY A 42 3.26 -17.66 -1.16
C GLY A 42 2.83 -17.28 -2.58
N ILE A 43 3.49 -16.29 -3.19
CA ILE A 43 3.27 -15.90 -4.58
C ILE A 43 3.68 -16.98 -5.60
N VAL A 44 4.70 -17.78 -5.30
CA VAL A 44 5.14 -18.89 -6.16
C VAL A 44 4.08 -19.98 -6.19
N LEU A 45 3.51 -20.32 -5.03
CA LEU A 45 2.39 -21.26 -4.97
C LEU A 45 1.19 -20.71 -5.74
N ALA A 46 0.86 -19.42 -5.56
CA ALA A 46 -0.26 -18.77 -6.22
C ALA A 46 -0.12 -18.81 -7.75
N ARG A 47 1.11 -18.64 -8.25
CA ARG A 47 1.47 -18.75 -9.66
C ARG A 47 1.38 -20.17 -10.19
N LYS A 48 1.85 -21.17 -9.43
CA LYS A 48 1.70 -22.59 -9.78
C LYS A 48 0.23 -22.99 -9.89
N TYR A 49 -0.60 -22.58 -8.93
CA TYR A 49 -2.04 -22.86 -8.96
C TYR A 49 -2.72 -22.21 -10.17
N ALA A 50 -2.48 -20.92 -10.41
CA ALA A 50 -3.03 -20.23 -11.58
C ALA A 50 -2.61 -20.90 -12.91
N GLN A 51 -1.35 -21.34 -13.03
CA GLN A 51 -0.87 -22.02 -14.23
C GLN A 51 -1.61 -23.35 -14.45
N ARG A 52 -1.79 -24.17 -13.41
CA ARG A 52 -2.56 -25.42 -13.52
C ARG A 52 -4.00 -25.18 -13.96
N VAL A 53 -4.66 -24.15 -13.42
CA VAL A 53 -6.02 -23.78 -13.85
C VAL A 53 -6.03 -23.42 -15.34
N LYS A 54 -5.07 -22.61 -15.81
CA LYS A 54 -4.96 -22.28 -17.25
C LYS A 54 -4.72 -23.53 -18.10
N ASP A 55 -3.86 -24.45 -17.67
CA ASP A 55 -3.54 -25.68 -18.40
C ASP A 55 -4.77 -26.60 -18.50
N SER A 56 -5.54 -26.76 -17.41
CA SER A 56 -6.79 -27.52 -17.41
C SER A 56 -7.85 -26.92 -18.32
N LEU A 57 -7.97 -25.58 -18.33
CA LEU A 57 -8.86 -24.88 -19.25
C LEU A 57 -8.41 -25.04 -20.71
N ALA A 58 -7.11 -24.91 -20.98
CA ALA A 58 -6.56 -25.12 -22.32
C ALA A 58 -6.79 -26.56 -22.81
N TYR A 59 -6.59 -27.55 -21.94
CA TYR A 59 -6.92 -28.95 -22.20
C TYR A 59 -8.41 -29.09 -22.57
N PHE A 60 -9.33 -28.57 -21.76
CA PHE A 60 -10.76 -28.62 -22.03
C PHE A 60 -11.14 -28.00 -23.40
N PHE A 61 -10.58 -26.83 -23.74
CA PHE A 61 -10.88 -26.16 -25.00
C PHE A 61 -10.20 -26.78 -26.22
N SER A 62 -9.21 -27.66 -26.05
CA SER A 62 -8.57 -28.38 -27.16
C SER A 62 -9.52 -29.38 -27.85
N PHE A 63 -10.58 -29.81 -27.17
CA PHE A 63 -11.59 -30.75 -27.70
C PHE A 63 -12.86 -30.07 -28.21
N LEU A 64 -12.86 -28.75 -28.27
CA LEU A 64 -14.02 -28.02 -28.78
C LEU A 64 -14.29 -28.45 -30.24
N PRO A 65 -15.51 -28.94 -30.57
CA PRO A 65 -15.82 -29.37 -31.92
C PRO A 65 -15.66 -28.22 -32.90
N VAL A 66 -14.75 -28.37 -33.87
CA VAL A 66 -14.44 -27.38 -34.91
C VAL A 66 -15.55 -27.39 -35.98
N GLY A 67 -16.78 -27.15 -35.54
CA GLY A 67 -17.99 -27.17 -36.37
C GLY A 67 -18.60 -25.78 -36.52
N SER A 68 -17.85 -24.83 -37.10
CA SER A 68 -18.29 -23.71 -37.95
C SER A 68 -17.33 -22.50 -37.87
N VAL A 69 -16.56 -22.26 -38.94
CA VAL A 69 -16.03 -21.00 -39.58
C VAL A 69 -15.67 -19.72 -38.75
N SER A 70 -16.02 -19.57 -37.48
CA SER A 70 -15.72 -18.35 -36.70
C SER A 70 -14.47 -18.53 -35.86
N ARG A 71 -13.47 -17.66 -36.06
CA ARG A 71 -12.31 -17.56 -35.18
C ARG A 71 -12.71 -17.06 -33.78
N TRP A 72 -12.17 -17.71 -32.75
CA TRP A 72 -12.48 -17.44 -31.34
C TRP A 72 -11.20 -17.51 -30.49
N VAL A 73 -11.25 -16.90 -29.30
CA VAL A 73 -10.18 -16.91 -28.30
C VAL A 73 -10.80 -17.06 -26.92
N VAL A 74 -10.14 -17.85 -26.08
CA VAL A 74 -10.34 -17.88 -24.63
C VAL A 74 -9.10 -17.27 -23.99
N ALA A 75 -9.30 -16.26 -23.16
CA ALA A 75 -8.25 -15.62 -22.39
C ALA A 75 -8.62 -15.59 -20.91
N ALA A 76 -7.64 -15.83 -20.05
CA ALA A 76 -7.74 -15.52 -18.63
C ALA A 76 -7.73 -14.00 -18.45
N VAL A 77 -8.47 -13.47 -17.48
CA VAL A 77 -8.39 -12.08 -17.06
C VAL A 77 -8.34 -12.01 -15.52
N GLY A 78 -8.23 -10.81 -14.95
CA GLY A 78 -8.24 -10.66 -13.50
C GLY A 78 -7.05 -11.36 -12.83
N GLY A 79 -7.31 -12.05 -11.71
CA GLY A 79 -6.26 -12.78 -10.97
C GLY A 79 -5.66 -13.92 -11.78
N LEU A 80 -6.49 -14.70 -12.48
CA LEU A 80 -6.05 -15.78 -13.35
C LEU A 80 -5.19 -15.24 -14.51
N GLY A 81 -5.57 -14.12 -15.10
CA GLY A 81 -4.83 -13.48 -16.19
C GLY A 81 -3.46 -12.94 -15.78
N ARG A 82 -3.35 -12.39 -14.56
CA ARG A 82 -2.04 -12.06 -13.96
C ARG A 82 -1.22 -13.30 -13.58
N GLY A 83 -1.84 -14.48 -13.59
CA GLY A 83 -1.21 -15.71 -13.14
C GLY A 83 -1.06 -15.77 -11.63
N GLU A 84 -1.91 -15.09 -10.84
CA GLU A 84 -1.78 -15.05 -9.39
C GLU A 84 -3.14 -15.33 -8.73
N MET A 85 -3.31 -16.55 -8.21
CA MET A 85 -4.58 -17.02 -7.64
C MET A 85 -4.41 -17.57 -6.22
N SER A 86 -5.44 -17.35 -5.40
CA SER A 86 -5.65 -18.09 -4.16
C SER A 86 -6.68 -19.21 -4.39
N PHE A 87 -6.75 -20.22 -3.51
CA PHE A 87 -7.79 -21.26 -3.55
C PHE A 87 -9.22 -20.74 -3.30
N CYS A 88 -9.36 -19.49 -2.86
CA CYS A 88 -10.64 -18.78 -2.77
C CYS A 88 -10.81 -17.72 -3.87
N SER A 89 -9.96 -17.70 -4.90
CA SER A 89 -10.09 -16.76 -6.00
C SER A 89 -11.09 -17.24 -7.05
N ASP A 90 -11.88 -16.30 -7.52
CA ASP A 90 -12.74 -16.45 -8.70
C ASP A 90 -11.89 -16.75 -9.96
N ILE A 91 -12.49 -17.50 -10.89
CA ILE A 91 -11.95 -17.79 -12.22
C ILE A 91 -12.60 -16.84 -13.22
N ASP A 92 -11.87 -15.83 -13.66
CA ASP A 92 -12.35 -14.86 -14.65
C ASP A 92 -11.88 -15.19 -16.07
N ILE A 93 -12.83 -15.38 -16.99
CA ILE A 93 -12.56 -15.78 -18.38
C ILE A 93 -13.17 -14.80 -19.39
N LEU A 94 -12.38 -14.41 -20.38
CA LEU A 94 -12.80 -13.60 -21.52
C LEU A 94 -12.88 -14.46 -22.79
N PHE A 95 -14.07 -14.56 -23.36
CA PHE A 95 -14.34 -15.20 -24.64
C PHE A 95 -14.45 -14.13 -25.73
N LEU A 96 -13.49 -14.12 -26.66
CA LEU A 96 -13.50 -13.23 -27.82
C LEU A 96 -13.85 -14.00 -29.09
N HIS A 97 -14.57 -13.35 -30.00
CA HIS A 97 -14.93 -13.96 -31.27
C HIS A 97 -14.98 -12.93 -32.41
N GLU A 98 -14.64 -13.36 -33.62
CA GLU A 98 -14.72 -12.50 -34.81
C GLU A 98 -16.14 -12.39 -35.37
N ARG A 99 -16.88 -13.50 -35.34
CA ARG A 99 -18.28 -13.62 -35.79
C ARG A 99 -19.11 -14.29 -34.71
N ARG A 100 -20.44 -14.20 -34.81
CA ARG A 100 -21.36 -14.79 -33.83
C ARG A 100 -21.02 -16.27 -33.58
N LEU A 101 -20.85 -16.63 -32.32
CA LEU A 101 -20.61 -18.00 -31.89
C LEU A 101 -21.84 -18.88 -32.15
N SER A 102 -21.61 -20.15 -32.49
CA SER A 102 -22.67 -21.13 -32.69
C SER A 102 -23.37 -21.46 -31.36
N LYS A 103 -24.59 -22.00 -31.44
CA LYS A 103 -25.30 -22.50 -30.25
C LYS A 103 -24.50 -23.58 -29.53
N SER A 104 -23.86 -24.49 -30.28
CA SER A 104 -23.02 -25.54 -29.71
C SER A 104 -21.82 -25.00 -28.93
N PHE A 105 -21.23 -23.88 -29.36
CA PHE A 105 -20.16 -23.20 -28.62
C PHE A 105 -20.67 -22.59 -27.31
N HIS A 106 -21.83 -21.90 -27.34
CA HIS A 106 -22.44 -21.39 -26.11
C HIS A 106 -22.80 -22.50 -25.14
N ASP A 107 -23.32 -23.63 -25.63
CA ASP A 107 -23.63 -24.79 -24.80
C ASP A 107 -22.34 -25.41 -24.21
N TYR A 108 -21.22 -25.38 -24.93
CA TYR A 108 -19.91 -25.83 -24.45
C TYR A 108 -19.34 -24.94 -23.34
N ILE A 109 -19.41 -23.60 -23.51
CA ILE A 109 -19.05 -22.66 -22.43
C ILE A 109 -19.94 -22.92 -21.21
N ARG A 110 -21.26 -23.05 -21.43
CA ARG A 110 -22.22 -23.24 -20.34
C ARG A 110 -21.93 -24.52 -19.56
N SER A 111 -21.58 -25.62 -20.23
CA SER A 111 -21.22 -26.87 -19.53
C SER A 111 -19.99 -26.72 -18.64
N LEU A 112 -18.98 -25.95 -19.08
CA LEU A 112 -17.81 -25.65 -18.25
C LEU A 112 -18.18 -24.79 -17.05
N VAL A 113 -18.88 -23.68 -17.28
CA VAL A 113 -19.24 -22.73 -16.22
C VAL A 113 -20.10 -23.40 -15.16
N TYR A 114 -21.11 -24.17 -15.57
CA TYR A 114 -21.96 -24.90 -14.63
C TYR A 114 -21.20 -26.01 -13.91
N GLY A 115 -20.37 -26.78 -14.62
CA GLY A 115 -19.53 -27.80 -13.96
C GLY A 115 -18.56 -27.23 -12.93
N LEU A 116 -17.99 -26.04 -13.17
CA LEU A 116 -17.15 -25.35 -12.18
C LEU A 116 -17.97 -24.81 -11.00
N TRP A 117 -19.18 -24.29 -11.23
CA TRP A 117 -20.08 -23.87 -10.15
C TRP A 117 -20.54 -25.05 -9.28
N ASP A 118 -20.85 -26.20 -9.89
CA ASP A 118 -21.30 -27.41 -9.19
C ASP A 118 -20.26 -27.93 -8.19
N VAL A 119 -18.97 -27.60 -8.41
CA VAL A 119 -17.86 -27.98 -7.52
C VAL A 119 -17.42 -26.82 -6.60
N GLY A 120 -18.22 -25.75 -6.51
CA GLY A 120 -18.03 -24.64 -5.59
C GLY A 120 -16.89 -23.69 -5.97
N LEU A 121 -16.65 -23.50 -7.27
CA LEU A 121 -15.78 -22.45 -7.80
C LEU A 121 -16.62 -21.30 -8.33
N ASP A 122 -16.25 -20.06 -8.01
CA ASP A 122 -16.87 -18.87 -8.59
C ASP A 122 -16.25 -18.58 -9.97
N VAL A 123 -17.09 -18.47 -11.00
CA VAL A 123 -16.63 -18.24 -12.38
C VAL A 123 -17.28 -16.99 -12.96
N GLY A 124 -16.47 -15.96 -13.15
CA GLY A 124 -16.83 -14.77 -13.94
C GLY A 124 -16.50 -15.00 -15.40
N HIS A 125 -17.43 -14.71 -16.31
CA HIS A 125 -17.10 -14.76 -17.74
C HIS A 125 -17.78 -13.67 -18.55
N ASN A 126 -17.09 -13.23 -19.61
CA ASN A 126 -17.64 -12.29 -20.59
C ASN A 126 -17.42 -12.83 -22.01
N THR A 127 -18.49 -12.84 -22.81
CA THR A 127 -18.43 -13.23 -24.22
C THR A 127 -18.73 -12.03 -25.09
N ALA A 128 -17.75 -11.60 -25.90
CA ALA A 128 -17.89 -10.40 -26.70
C ALA A 128 -17.17 -10.48 -28.05
N PRO A 129 -17.72 -9.86 -29.11
CA PRO A 129 -16.95 -9.57 -30.32
C PRO A 129 -15.74 -8.70 -30.00
N LEU A 130 -14.64 -8.85 -30.74
CA LEU A 130 -13.43 -8.04 -30.55
C LEU A 130 -13.72 -6.53 -30.52
N SER A 131 -14.57 -6.04 -31.42
CA SER A 131 -14.95 -4.63 -31.50
C SER A 131 -15.71 -4.15 -30.26
N VAL A 132 -16.57 -4.99 -29.69
CA VAL A 132 -17.34 -4.70 -28.49
C VAL A 132 -16.44 -4.70 -27.26
N ALA A 133 -15.58 -5.71 -27.09
CA ALA A 133 -14.62 -5.78 -25.99
C ALA A 133 -13.74 -4.52 -25.96
N LEU A 134 -13.19 -4.12 -27.11
CA LEU A 134 -12.39 -2.91 -27.24
C LEU A 134 -13.19 -1.63 -26.94
N ARG A 135 -14.47 -1.57 -27.36
CA ARG A 135 -15.35 -0.43 -27.10
C ARG A 135 -15.66 -0.30 -25.61
N LEU A 136 -15.95 -1.41 -24.93
CA LEU A 136 -16.22 -1.45 -23.49
C LEU A 136 -15.01 -0.99 -22.68
N SER A 137 -13.81 -1.49 -22.98
CA SER A 137 -12.56 -1.01 -22.34
C SER A 137 -12.29 0.48 -22.55
N SER A 138 -12.84 1.09 -23.61
CA SER A 138 -12.67 2.54 -23.84
C SER A 138 -13.65 3.38 -23.02
N LYS A 139 -14.74 2.79 -22.53
CA LYS A 139 -15.81 3.44 -21.77
C LYS A 139 -15.69 3.20 -20.26
N ASP A 140 -15.27 2.01 -19.87
CA ASP A 140 -15.23 1.56 -18.48
C ASP A 140 -13.80 1.20 -18.05
N PHE A 141 -13.36 1.82 -16.95
CA PHE A 141 -12.01 1.65 -16.42
C PHE A 141 -11.80 0.29 -15.73
N THR A 142 -12.84 -0.28 -15.12
CA THR A 142 -12.80 -1.62 -14.51
C THR A 142 -12.66 -2.69 -15.60
N ILE A 143 -13.42 -2.56 -16.70
CA ILE A 143 -13.28 -3.47 -17.85
C ILE A 143 -11.89 -3.31 -18.49
N LEU A 144 -11.40 -2.07 -18.62
CA LEU A 144 -10.05 -1.83 -19.14
C LEU A 144 -8.98 -2.53 -18.32
N THR A 145 -8.95 -2.30 -17.01
CA THR A 145 -7.94 -2.88 -16.11
C THR A 145 -8.02 -4.41 -16.09
N ASN A 146 -9.21 -4.99 -16.21
CA ASN A 146 -9.38 -6.43 -16.37
C ASN A 146 -8.76 -6.94 -17.70
N HIS A 147 -9.04 -6.28 -18.82
CA HIS A 147 -8.49 -6.65 -20.13
C HIS A 147 -6.98 -6.41 -20.25
N LEU A 148 -6.41 -5.44 -19.53
CA LEU A 148 -4.96 -5.21 -19.48
C LEU A 148 -4.20 -6.41 -18.88
N THR A 149 -4.86 -7.19 -18.04
CA THR A 149 -4.31 -8.40 -17.42
C THR A 149 -4.60 -9.67 -18.23
N ALA A 150 -5.08 -9.55 -19.46
CA ALA A 150 -5.49 -10.71 -20.24
C ALA A 150 -4.30 -11.60 -20.63
N ASP A 151 -4.43 -12.90 -20.41
CA ASP A 151 -3.46 -13.92 -20.83
C ASP A 151 -4.13 -15.00 -21.68
N PHE A 152 -3.46 -15.46 -22.74
CA PHE A 152 -4.04 -16.40 -23.70
C PHE A 152 -4.18 -17.80 -23.10
N ILE A 153 -5.35 -18.43 -23.25
CA ILE A 153 -5.58 -19.83 -22.87
C ILE A 153 -5.67 -20.71 -24.13
N ALA A 154 -6.61 -20.43 -25.02
CA ALA A 154 -6.91 -21.30 -26.16
C ALA A 154 -7.57 -20.56 -27.34
N GLY A 155 -7.55 -21.18 -28.52
CA GLY A 155 -8.17 -20.66 -29.74
C GLY A 155 -7.17 -20.06 -30.73
N ASP A 156 -7.61 -19.06 -31.48
CA ASP A 156 -6.82 -18.41 -32.52
C ASP A 156 -5.84 -17.38 -31.93
N ARG A 157 -4.55 -17.76 -31.87
CA ARG A 157 -3.50 -16.90 -31.29
C ARG A 157 -3.32 -15.60 -32.06
N ASP A 158 -3.43 -15.61 -33.39
CA ASP A 158 -3.31 -14.39 -34.20
C ASP A 158 -4.45 -13.40 -33.91
N LEU A 159 -5.66 -13.92 -33.67
CA LEU A 159 -6.81 -13.11 -33.28
C LEU A 159 -6.60 -12.46 -31.90
N TYR A 160 -6.02 -13.20 -30.94
CA TYR A 160 -5.66 -12.68 -29.62
C TYR A 160 -4.61 -11.57 -29.73
N GLU A 161 -3.51 -11.81 -30.43
CA GLU A 161 -2.43 -10.83 -30.59
C GLU A 161 -2.91 -9.58 -31.34
N LYS A 162 -3.77 -9.76 -32.35
CA LYS A 162 -4.44 -8.65 -33.04
C LYS A 162 -5.34 -7.84 -32.11
N TRP A 163 -6.08 -8.50 -31.21
CA TRP A 163 -6.91 -7.81 -30.22
C TRP A 163 -6.05 -7.07 -29.19
N ARG A 164 -5.02 -7.73 -28.63
CA ARG A 164 -4.10 -7.16 -27.64
C ARG A 164 -3.33 -5.96 -28.21
N THR A 165 -2.80 -6.09 -29.43
CA THR A 165 -2.15 -4.99 -30.16
C THR A 165 -3.11 -3.82 -30.39
N ARG A 166 -4.38 -4.09 -30.73
CA ARG A 166 -5.39 -3.03 -30.89
C ARG A 166 -5.81 -2.40 -29.56
N LEU A 167 -5.81 -3.15 -28.46
CA LEU A 167 -6.13 -2.65 -27.12
C LEU A 167 -5.05 -1.67 -26.67
N LEU A 168 -3.77 -2.05 -26.79
CA LEU A 168 -2.64 -1.23 -26.37
C LEU A 168 -2.33 -0.10 -27.37
N GLY A 169 -2.42 -0.36 -28.68
CA GLY A 169 -2.21 0.65 -29.73
C GLY A 169 -3.25 1.78 -29.76
N ARG A 170 -4.34 1.65 -28.99
CA ARG A 170 -5.31 2.73 -28.78
C ARG A 170 -4.78 3.85 -27.90
N PHE A 171 -3.74 3.64 -27.10
CA PHE A 171 -3.20 4.65 -26.20
C PHE A 171 -2.28 5.63 -26.93
N GLY A 172 -2.89 6.57 -27.67
CA GLY A 172 -2.21 7.80 -28.10
C GLY A 172 -2.17 8.86 -26.98
N ILE A 173 -1.45 9.96 -27.21
CA ILE A 173 -1.19 11.04 -26.23
C ILE A 173 -2.43 11.42 -25.38
N ARG A 174 -3.59 11.64 -26.01
CA ARG A 174 -4.82 12.04 -25.30
C ARG A 174 -5.36 10.94 -24.37
N ARG A 175 -5.33 9.68 -24.82
CA ARG A 175 -5.86 8.54 -24.05
C ARG A 175 -4.91 8.15 -22.93
N THR A 176 -3.60 8.28 -23.14
CA THR A 176 -2.59 8.14 -22.08
C THR A 176 -2.79 9.16 -20.97
N LYS A 177 -3.00 10.44 -21.31
CA LYS A 177 -3.37 11.50 -20.33
C LYS A 177 -4.65 11.17 -19.57
N LYS A 178 -5.69 10.71 -20.27
CA LYS A 178 -6.95 10.28 -19.64
C LYS A 178 -6.72 9.11 -18.68
N PHE A 179 -5.93 8.11 -19.10
CA PHE A 179 -5.63 6.92 -18.30
C PHE A 179 -4.90 7.26 -16.99
N VAL A 180 -3.89 8.13 -17.01
CA VAL A 180 -3.21 8.57 -15.79
C VAL A 180 -4.18 9.26 -14.83
N LYS A 181 -5.05 10.15 -15.33
CA LYS A 181 -6.10 10.77 -14.49
C LYS A 181 -7.04 9.73 -13.89
N GLN A 182 -7.50 8.77 -14.70
CA GLN A 182 -8.36 7.69 -14.22
C GLN A 182 -7.68 6.80 -13.17
N LEU A 183 -6.37 6.52 -13.30
CA LEU A 183 -5.59 5.82 -12.27
C LEU A 183 -5.53 6.60 -10.96
N GLN A 184 -5.22 7.90 -11.04
CA GLN A 184 -5.16 8.78 -9.86
C GLN A 184 -6.52 8.88 -9.16
N GLU A 185 -7.61 9.05 -9.92
CA GLU A 185 -8.98 9.07 -9.41
C GLU A 185 -9.42 7.73 -8.84
N TYR A 186 -9.01 6.61 -9.45
CA TYR A 186 -9.30 5.27 -8.96
C TYR A 186 -8.64 5.02 -7.61
N ILE A 187 -7.34 5.32 -7.49
CA ILE A 187 -6.61 5.20 -6.22
C ILE A 187 -7.21 6.12 -5.18
N SER A 188 -7.40 7.41 -5.49
CA SER A 188 -7.90 8.38 -4.52
C SER A 188 -9.26 7.97 -3.95
N ARG A 189 -10.20 7.50 -4.80
CA ARG A 189 -11.51 7.02 -4.34
C ARG A 189 -11.40 5.77 -3.49
N ARG A 190 -10.58 4.80 -3.90
CA ARG A 190 -10.38 3.56 -3.12
C ARG A 190 -9.72 3.86 -1.78
N HIS A 191 -8.62 4.60 -1.79
CA HIS A 191 -7.94 5.05 -0.59
C HIS A 191 -8.88 5.84 0.30
N HIS A 192 -9.75 6.71 -0.22
CA HIS A 192 -10.75 7.41 0.60
C HIS A 192 -11.74 6.45 1.28
N ARG A 193 -12.29 5.48 0.53
CA ARG A 193 -13.19 4.44 1.07
C ARG A 193 -12.53 3.62 2.19
N PHE A 194 -11.22 3.45 2.11
CA PHE A 194 -10.42 2.68 3.05
C PHE A 194 -9.45 3.57 3.86
N ALA A 195 -9.64 4.89 3.93
CA ALA A 195 -8.59 5.81 4.41
C ALA A 195 -8.36 5.66 5.90
N GLU A 196 -9.41 5.26 6.62
CA GLU A 196 -9.33 4.85 8.00
C GLU A 196 -8.36 3.67 8.14
N SER A 197 -8.34 2.72 7.18
CA SER A 197 -7.54 1.47 7.21
C SER A 197 -6.03 1.58 7.07
N SER A 198 -5.46 2.74 6.71
CA SER A 198 -3.99 2.84 6.51
C SER A 198 -3.18 2.56 7.77
N TYR A 199 -3.84 2.69 8.93
CA TYR A 199 -3.29 2.41 10.25
C TYR A 199 -4.31 1.64 11.12
N LEU A 200 -5.41 1.12 10.57
CA LEU A 200 -6.39 0.34 11.36
C LEU A 200 -5.77 -0.93 11.87
N LEU A 201 -5.98 -1.25 13.15
CA LEU A 201 -5.64 -2.57 13.70
C LEU A 201 -6.20 -3.70 12.86
N GLU A 202 -7.34 -3.51 12.20
CA GLU A 202 -7.90 -4.44 11.23
C GLU A 202 -7.83 -3.86 9.81
N PRO A 203 -6.73 -4.07 9.06
CA PRO A 203 -6.58 -3.51 7.73
C PRO A 203 -7.14 -4.42 6.62
N HIS A 204 -7.50 -3.82 5.47
CA HIS A 204 -7.85 -4.56 4.27
C HIS A 204 -6.61 -4.76 3.38
N ILE A 205 -6.05 -5.97 3.36
CA ILE A 205 -4.71 -6.24 2.77
C ILE A 205 -4.67 -6.12 1.23
N LYS A 206 -5.83 -6.25 0.58
CA LYS A 206 -5.97 -6.14 -0.87
C LYS A 206 -6.37 -4.74 -1.34
N GLU A 207 -7.49 -4.21 -0.84
CA GLU A 207 -8.05 -2.94 -1.33
C GLU A 207 -7.62 -1.72 -0.52
N GLY A 208 -7.08 -1.90 0.68
CA GLY A 208 -6.57 -0.81 1.50
C GLY A 208 -5.34 -0.11 0.91
N PRO A 209 -4.98 1.09 1.39
CA PRO A 209 -3.76 1.78 0.99
C PRO A 209 -2.51 0.95 1.30
N GLY A 210 -1.60 0.82 0.33
CA GLY A 210 -0.44 -0.06 0.44
C GLY A 210 -0.74 -1.56 0.28
N GLY A 211 -1.98 -1.94 -0.05
CA GLY A 211 -2.37 -3.33 -0.31
C GLY A 211 -2.06 -3.82 -1.74
N LEU A 212 -2.43 -5.07 -2.03
CA LEU A 212 -2.20 -5.71 -3.33
C LEU A 212 -2.76 -4.91 -4.53
N ARG A 213 -3.84 -4.14 -4.33
CA ARG A 213 -4.42 -3.32 -5.41
C ARG A 213 -3.53 -2.14 -5.81
N ASP A 214 -2.72 -1.60 -4.91
CA ASP A 214 -1.73 -0.56 -5.24
C ASP A 214 -0.65 -1.13 -6.17
N LEU A 215 -0.20 -2.36 -5.93
CA LEU A 215 0.72 -3.10 -6.81
C LEU A 215 0.14 -3.30 -8.22
N HIS A 216 -1.12 -3.73 -8.30
CA HIS A 216 -1.80 -3.90 -9.60
C HIS A 216 -1.89 -2.60 -10.41
N VAL A 217 -2.01 -1.43 -9.76
CA VAL A 217 -2.01 -0.14 -10.46
C VAL A 217 -0.67 0.08 -11.17
N ILE A 218 0.44 -0.22 -10.52
CA ILE A 218 1.78 -0.13 -11.12
C ILE A 218 1.87 -1.08 -12.32
N GLN A 219 1.40 -2.32 -12.19
CA GLN A 219 1.36 -3.30 -13.29
C GLN A 219 0.48 -2.85 -14.46
N TRP A 220 -0.70 -2.28 -14.21
CA TRP A 220 -1.58 -1.76 -15.27
C TRP A 220 -0.95 -0.61 -16.03
N ALA A 221 -0.27 0.30 -15.34
CA ALA A 221 0.54 1.33 -15.99
C ALA A 221 1.72 0.70 -16.76
N GLY A 222 2.38 -0.29 -16.18
CA GLY A 222 3.38 -1.13 -16.83
C GLY A 222 2.95 -1.61 -18.22
N ALA A 223 1.78 -2.25 -18.26
CA ALA A 223 1.18 -2.78 -19.48
C ALA A 223 0.84 -1.69 -20.51
N VAL A 224 0.28 -0.55 -20.08
CA VAL A 224 -0.14 0.53 -20.99
C VAL A 224 1.05 1.27 -21.59
N PHE A 225 2.08 1.56 -20.80
CA PHE A 225 3.18 2.44 -21.21
C PHE A 225 4.33 1.70 -21.87
N TRP A 226 4.59 0.45 -21.46
CA TRP A 226 5.76 -0.30 -21.90
C TRP A 226 5.44 -1.72 -22.36
N ASN A 227 4.15 -2.10 -22.42
CA ASN A 227 3.73 -3.49 -22.64
C ASN A 227 4.44 -4.47 -21.68
N ALA A 228 4.73 -3.99 -20.46
CA ALA A 228 5.45 -4.76 -19.46
C ALA A 228 4.53 -5.83 -18.85
N ALA A 229 5.03 -7.05 -18.72
CA ALA A 229 4.32 -8.15 -18.05
C ALA A 229 4.48 -8.10 -16.53
N ASP A 230 5.56 -7.50 -16.04
CA ASP A 230 5.93 -7.41 -14.63
C ASP A 230 6.66 -6.08 -14.35
N TYR A 231 7.13 -5.90 -13.11
CA TYR A 231 7.94 -4.72 -12.76
C TYR A 231 9.24 -4.62 -13.57
N LYS A 232 9.77 -5.74 -14.12
CA LYS A 232 11.04 -5.77 -14.84
C LYS A 232 11.00 -4.96 -16.12
N GLY A 233 9.85 -5.02 -16.82
CA GLY A 233 9.63 -4.27 -18.06
C GLY A 233 9.38 -2.77 -17.90
N ILE A 234 9.34 -2.25 -16.67
CA ILE A 234 9.20 -0.81 -16.41
C ILE A 234 10.59 -0.16 -16.40
N PRO A 235 10.80 1.00 -17.06
CA PRO A 235 12.10 1.69 -17.04
C PRO A 235 12.51 2.19 -15.65
N ALA A 236 13.81 2.16 -15.36
CA ALA A 236 14.38 2.56 -14.08
C ALA A 236 14.15 4.04 -13.74
N GLU A 237 13.96 4.90 -14.75
CA GLU A 237 13.64 6.32 -14.58
C GLU A 237 12.26 6.53 -13.94
N VAL A 238 11.35 5.55 -14.06
CA VAL A 238 10.01 5.62 -13.48
C VAL A 238 9.88 4.71 -12.26
N LEU A 239 10.47 3.50 -12.31
CA LEU A 239 10.52 2.55 -11.20
C LEU A 239 11.97 2.09 -10.98
N PRO A 240 12.74 2.83 -10.15
CA PRO A 240 14.11 2.50 -9.79
C PRO A 240 14.26 1.08 -9.21
N ASP A 241 15.44 0.49 -9.38
CA ASP A 241 15.69 -0.92 -8.99
C ASP A 241 15.46 -1.17 -7.49
N TYR A 242 15.88 -0.27 -6.61
CA TYR A 242 15.62 -0.41 -5.17
C TYR A 242 14.12 -0.34 -4.82
N GLU A 243 13.33 0.48 -5.54
CA GLU A 243 11.87 0.52 -5.33
C GLU A 243 11.23 -0.78 -5.83
N ARG A 244 11.74 -1.34 -6.93
CA ARG A 244 11.30 -2.62 -7.48
C ARG A 244 11.55 -3.78 -6.53
N GLU A 245 12.73 -3.84 -5.92
CA GLU A 245 13.06 -4.83 -4.89
C GLU A 245 12.08 -4.73 -3.71
N TRP A 246 11.81 -3.52 -3.22
CA TRP A 246 10.83 -3.31 -2.15
C TRP A 246 9.41 -3.77 -2.53
N LEU A 247 8.99 -3.56 -3.78
CA LEU A 247 7.69 -4.05 -4.25
C LEU A 247 7.64 -5.59 -4.31
N ILE A 248 8.71 -6.23 -4.78
CA ILE A 248 8.79 -7.70 -4.86
C ILE A 248 8.73 -8.31 -3.45
N GLU A 249 9.48 -7.76 -2.49
CA GLU A 249 9.43 -8.19 -1.09
C GLU A 249 8.03 -8.00 -0.49
N ALA A 250 7.40 -6.84 -0.71
CA ALA A 250 6.07 -6.56 -0.19
C ALA A 250 4.97 -7.39 -0.85
N GLU A 251 5.07 -7.65 -2.15
CA GLU A 251 4.15 -8.54 -2.89
C GLU A 251 4.22 -9.97 -2.33
N ALA A 252 5.43 -10.49 -2.11
CA ALA A 252 5.64 -11.80 -1.51
C ALA A 252 4.99 -11.89 -0.12
N PHE A 253 5.25 -10.92 0.75
CA PHE A 253 4.66 -10.85 2.10
C PHE A 253 3.14 -10.76 2.07
N LEU A 254 2.57 -9.84 1.27
CA LEU A 254 1.11 -9.63 1.21
C LEU A 254 0.38 -10.84 0.64
N TRP A 255 0.97 -11.54 -0.33
CA TRP A 255 0.40 -12.78 -0.85
C TRP A 255 0.41 -13.90 0.18
N GLU A 256 1.51 -14.07 0.90
CA GLU A 256 1.58 -15.07 1.97
C GLU A 256 0.57 -14.79 3.09
N LEU A 257 0.46 -13.53 3.51
CA LEU A 257 -0.57 -13.07 4.44
C LEU A 257 -1.98 -13.38 3.92
N ARG A 258 -2.26 -13.09 2.64
CA ARG A 258 -3.57 -13.36 2.04
C ARG A 258 -3.92 -14.85 2.05
N LEU A 259 -2.94 -15.71 1.76
CA LEU A 259 -3.14 -17.15 1.79
C LEU A 259 -3.34 -17.67 3.21
N ALA A 260 -2.62 -17.13 4.20
CA ALA A 260 -2.84 -17.42 5.61
C ALA A 260 -4.24 -17.02 6.05
N LEU A 261 -4.67 -15.80 5.71
CA LEU A 261 -6.00 -15.31 6.05
C LEU A 261 -7.12 -16.16 5.43
N HIS A 262 -6.98 -16.57 4.18
CA HIS A 262 -7.94 -17.48 3.54
C HIS A 262 -7.95 -18.87 4.18
N THR A 263 -6.78 -19.34 4.66
CA THR A 263 -6.65 -20.66 5.29
C THR A 263 -7.34 -20.68 6.64
N VAL A 264 -7.04 -19.68 7.48
CA VAL A 264 -7.62 -19.54 8.82
C VAL A 264 -9.12 -19.24 8.75
N SER A 265 -9.54 -18.31 7.88
CA SER A 265 -10.95 -17.95 7.74
C SER A 265 -11.78 -18.95 6.93
N LYS A 266 -11.14 -19.90 6.22
CA LYS A 266 -11.75 -20.91 5.35
C LYS A 266 -12.65 -20.34 4.24
N ARG A 267 -12.47 -19.07 3.90
CA ARG A 267 -13.25 -18.36 2.87
C ARG A 267 -12.42 -17.26 2.22
N ALA A 268 -12.97 -16.67 1.15
CA ALA A 268 -12.44 -15.41 0.65
C ALA A 268 -12.60 -14.33 1.74
N ASN A 269 -11.47 -13.88 2.27
CA ASN A 269 -11.40 -12.83 3.28
C ASN A 269 -10.11 -12.04 3.10
N ASP A 270 -10.24 -10.76 2.77
CA ASP A 270 -9.10 -9.85 2.57
C ASP A 270 -8.99 -8.80 3.70
N GLN A 271 -9.76 -8.97 4.79
CA GLN A 271 -9.76 -8.12 5.98
C GLN A 271 -9.06 -8.86 7.16
N LEU A 272 -7.95 -8.31 7.64
CA LEU A 272 -7.13 -8.89 8.71
C LEU A 272 -7.71 -8.54 10.08
N LEU A 273 -8.79 -9.22 10.46
CA LEU A 273 -9.45 -9.04 11.76
C LEU A 273 -8.54 -9.47 12.92
N MET A 274 -8.70 -8.83 14.09
CA MET A 274 -7.94 -9.11 15.31
C MET A 274 -7.99 -10.58 15.72
N ALA A 275 -9.13 -11.23 15.49
CA ALA A 275 -9.35 -12.65 15.79
C ALA A 275 -8.40 -13.59 15.01
N TYR A 276 -7.85 -13.17 13.87
CA TYR A 276 -6.94 -13.98 13.06
C TYR A 276 -5.48 -13.61 13.23
N GLN A 277 -5.18 -12.44 13.82
CA GLN A 277 -3.82 -11.89 13.83
C GLN A 277 -2.85 -12.75 14.62
N HIS A 278 -3.30 -13.35 15.73
CA HIS A 278 -2.47 -14.22 16.54
C HIS A 278 -2.06 -15.48 15.77
N GLU A 279 -3.03 -16.28 15.33
CA GLU A 279 -2.79 -17.53 14.57
C GLU A 279 -2.01 -17.30 13.26
N ILE A 280 -2.22 -16.15 12.61
CA ILE A 280 -1.43 -15.78 11.43
C ILE A 280 -0.02 -15.38 11.84
N GLY A 281 0.14 -14.55 12.87
CA GLY A 281 1.42 -14.04 13.34
C GLY A 281 2.39 -15.14 13.79
N THR A 282 1.89 -16.22 14.39
CA THR A 282 2.72 -17.37 14.81
C THR A 282 3.38 -18.12 13.63
N ARG A 283 2.95 -17.85 12.39
CA ARG A 283 3.63 -18.36 11.18
C ARG A 283 4.93 -17.62 10.88
N TRP A 284 5.09 -16.38 11.35
CA TRP A 284 6.28 -15.55 11.14
C TRP A 284 7.16 -15.44 12.38
N PHE A 285 6.57 -15.48 13.57
CA PHE A 285 7.25 -15.22 14.83
C PHE A 285 6.99 -16.34 15.83
N SER A 286 8.01 -16.68 16.61
CA SER A 286 7.86 -17.57 17.75
C SER A 286 6.96 -16.93 18.80
N ASP A 287 6.05 -17.74 19.35
CA ASP A 287 5.14 -17.31 20.40
C ASP A 287 5.73 -17.56 21.78
N ASP A 288 5.65 -16.54 22.63
CA ASP A 288 5.93 -16.65 24.05
C ASP A 288 4.58 -16.59 24.76
N GLU A 289 4.02 -17.78 25.07
CA GLU A 289 2.69 -17.91 25.68
C GLU A 289 2.53 -17.11 26.98
N SER A 290 3.63 -16.67 27.61
CA SER A 290 3.60 -15.89 28.85
C SER A 290 2.97 -14.50 28.71
N ASP A 291 2.86 -13.94 27.50
CA ASP A 291 2.22 -12.64 27.26
C ASP A 291 0.85 -12.70 26.57
N GLY A 292 0.31 -13.92 26.39
CA GLY A 292 -0.97 -14.15 25.72
C GLY A 292 -0.94 -13.87 24.21
N GLY A 293 0.22 -13.96 23.56
CA GLY A 293 0.38 -13.81 22.12
C GLY A 293 0.53 -12.36 21.64
N ARG A 294 0.67 -11.41 22.57
CA ARG A 294 0.65 -9.98 22.28
C ARG A 294 1.87 -9.57 21.47
N GLN A 295 3.07 -9.97 21.87
CA GLN A 295 4.30 -9.63 21.15
C GLN A 295 4.32 -10.16 19.72
N VAL A 296 3.83 -11.39 19.52
CA VAL A 296 3.70 -11.99 18.18
C VAL A 296 2.84 -11.11 17.29
N VAL A 297 1.66 -10.70 17.77
CA VAL A 297 0.75 -9.86 17.00
C VAL A 297 1.36 -8.47 16.74
N GLU A 298 1.93 -7.83 17.75
CA GLU A 298 2.52 -6.49 17.60
C GLU A 298 3.68 -6.49 16.58
N GLU A 299 4.57 -7.50 16.62
CA GLU A 299 5.69 -7.61 15.67
C GLU A 299 5.20 -7.98 14.27
N PHE A 300 4.26 -8.92 14.15
CA PHE A 300 3.64 -9.28 12.88
C PHE A 300 2.96 -8.08 12.21
N MET A 301 2.14 -7.34 12.95
CA MET A 301 1.47 -6.17 12.44
C MET A 301 2.46 -5.04 12.09
N ARG A 302 3.57 -4.93 12.83
CA ARG A 302 4.67 -4.01 12.48
C ARG A 302 5.26 -4.34 11.11
N GLN A 303 5.51 -5.62 10.82
CA GLN A 303 5.96 -6.04 9.48
C GLN A 303 4.93 -5.74 8.39
N TYR A 304 3.65 -5.98 8.66
CA TYR A 304 2.56 -5.63 7.73
C TYR A 304 2.61 -4.15 7.34
N TYR A 305 2.69 -3.24 8.32
CA TYR A 305 2.73 -1.81 8.03
C TYR A 305 4.03 -1.35 7.39
N LEU A 306 5.17 -2.01 7.67
CA LEU A 306 6.43 -1.74 6.98
C LEU A 306 6.29 -2.04 5.47
N HIS A 307 5.74 -3.19 5.10
CA HIS A 307 5.49 -3.56 3.71
C HIS A 307 4.41 -2.67 3.06
N SER A 308 3.27 -2.48 3.72
CA SER A 308 2.19 -1.61 3.23
C SER A 308 2.66 -0.18 2.99
N ALA A 309 3.44 0.39 3.91
CA ALA A 309 3.99 1.73 3.74
C ALA A 309 4.99 1.83 2.58
N ARG A 310 5.80 0.78 2.32
CA ARG A 310 6.66 0.72 1.13
C ARG A 310 5.82 0.73 -0.15
N VAL A 311 4.79 -0.10 -0.24
CA VAL A 311 3.89 -0.16 -1.41
C VAL A 311 3.21 1.19 -1.63
N ARG A 312 2.62 1.77 -0.57
CA ARG A 312 1.95 3.08 -0.64
C ARG A 312 2.91 4.15 -1.18
N ARG A 313 4.12 4.21 -0.59
CA ARG A 313 5.15 5.18 -0.97
C ARG A 313 5.58 5.03 -2.43
N VAL A 314 5.94 3.82 -2.85
CA VAL A 314 6.40 3.57 -4.22
C VAL A 314 5.29 3.85 -5.22
N THR A 315 4.05 3.47 -4.91
CA THR A 315 2.89 3.74 -5.77
C THR A 315 2.65 5.25 -5.95
N THR A 316 2.74 6.04 -4.88
CA THR A 316 2.66 7.50 -4.96
C THR A 316 3.74 8.07 -5.88
N PHE A 317 5.01 7.75 -5.65
CA PHE A 317 6.11 8.28 -6.47
C PHE A 317 6.06 7.81 -7.92
N PHE A 318 5.69 6.57 -8.15
CA PHE A 318 5.50 6.02 -9.48
C PHE A 318 4.45 6.82 -10.27
N LEU A 319 3.29 7.11 -9.67
CA LEU A 319 2.22 7.88 -10.33
C LEU A 319 2.60 9.32 -10.59
N GLU A 320 3.41 9.93 -9.72
CA GLU A 320 3.92 11.28 -9.90
C GLU A 320 4.92 11.36 -11.05
N ARG A 321 5.90 10.45 -11.11
CA ARG A 321 6.82 10.34 -12.24
C ARG A 321 6.08 10.06 -13.54
N LEU A 322 5.07 9.18 -13.50
CA LEU A 322 4.21 8.88 -14.64
C LEU A 322 3.41 10.11 -15.09
N HIS A 323 2.85 10.86 -14.15
CA HIS A 323 2.16 12.12 -14.42
C HIS A 323 3.11 13.11 -15.11
N ASP A 324 4.30 13.32 -14.58
CA ASP A 324 5.25 14.28 -15.15
C ASP A 324 5.74 13.88 -16.54
N MET A 325 6.00 12.60 -16.75
CA MET A 325 6.32 12.04 -18.07
C MET A 325 5.22 12.35 -19.10
N VAL A 326 3.95 12.19 -18.71
CA VAL A 326 2.78 12.31 -19.60
C VAL A 326 2.31 13.75 -19.81
N PHE A 327 2.39 14.56 -18.76
CA PHE A 327 1.90 15.93 -18.76
C PHE A 327 2.98 16.97 -19.04
N ARG A 328 4.27 16.56 -19.14
CA ARG A 328 5.45 17.31 -19.59
C ARG A 328 5.13 18.79 -19.86
N ARG A 329 5.08 19.58 -18.78
CA ARG A 329 4.88 21.02 -18.90
C ARG A 329 6.18 21.64 -19.44
N LYS A 330 6.17 22.10 -20.70
CA LYS A 330 7.01 23.24 -21.13
C LYS A 330 6.53 24.55 -20.46
N SER A 331 6.11 24.49 -19.21
CA SER A 331 5.76 25.69 -18.46
C SER A 331 7.08 26.25 -17.96
N ARG A 332 7.42 27.48 -18.35
CA ARG A 332 8.39 28.29 -17.60
C ARG A 332 7.76 28.48 -16.22
N THR A 333 7.99 27.54 -15.32
CA THR A 333 7.45 27.55 -13.98
C THR A 333 7.97 28.80 -13.28
N ARG A 334 7.06 29.61 -12.74
CA ARG A 334 7.43 30.75 -11.88
C ARG A 334 7.98 30.17 -10.58
N ARG A 335 9.28 29.90 -10.56
CA ARG A 335 10.03 29.57 -9.35
C ARG A 335 10.09 30.83 -8.49
N ARG A 336 9.40 30.81 -7.35
CA ARG A 336 9.51 31.88 -6.34
C ARG A 336 10.50 31.42 -5.27
N SER A 337 11.61 32.13 -5.13
CA SER A 337 12.56 31.90 -4.03
C SER A 337 11.89 32.17 -2.68
N LEU A 338 12.06 31.25 -1.73
CA LEU A 338 11.52 31.35 -0.38
C LEU A 338 12.58 31.73 0.63
N THR A 339 13.78 31.15 0.51
CA THR A 339 14.86 31.26 1.50
C THR A 339 16.19 31.53 0.83
N ASN A 340 16.44 32.78 0.42
CA ASN A 340 17.70 33.21 -0.19
C ASN A 340 18.18 32.34 -1.37
N GLY A 341 17.25 31.66 -2.07
CA GLY A 341 17.56 30.80 -3.22
C GLY A 341 17.81 29.32 -2.89
N GLU A 342 17.68 28.88 -1.63
CA GLU A 342 17.85 27.46 -1.26
C GLU A 342 16.57 26.64 -1.44
N LEU A 343 15.41 27.25 -1.17
CA LEU A 343 14.09 26.65 -1.31
C LEU A 343 13.23 27.49 -2.26
N PHE A 344 12.40 26.81 -3.03
CA PHE A 344 11.52 27.42 -4.01
C PHE A 344 10.09 26.92 -3.88
N LEU A 345 9.15 27.76 -4.28
CA LEU A 345 7.78 27.37 -4.57
C LEU A 345 7.60 27.22 -6.08
N GLU A 346 7.21 26.03 -6.52
CA GLU A 346 7.00 25.66 -7.91
C GLU A 346 5.67 24.93 -8.06
N ASN A 347 4.74 25.47 -8.87
CA ASN A 347 3.39 24.91 -9.05
C ASN A 347 2.64 24.65 -7.73
N GLY A 348 2.83 25.51 -6.72
CA GLY A 348 2.20 25.33 -5.40
C GLY A 348 2.88 24.27 -4.52
N HIS A 349 4.02 23.72 -4.94
CA HIS A 349 4.81 22.76 -4.18
C HIS A 349 6.14 23.35 -3.75
N ILE A 350 6.58 23.05 -2.53
CA ILE A 350 7.91 23.41 -2.07
C ILE A 350 8.96 22.41 -2.58
N CYS A 351 10.11 22.92 -3.05
CA CYS A 351 11.23 22.12 -3.53
C CYS A 351 12.60 22.74 -3.18
N PHE A 352 13.65 21.92 -3.17
CA PHE A 352 15.03 22.38 -3.05
C PHE A 352 15.52 23.04 -4.34
N SER A 353 16.53 23.92 -4.23
CA SER A 353 17.25 24.50 -5.37
C SER A 353 17.81 23.42 -6.28
N ASP A 354 18.50 22.46 -5.66
CA ASP A 354 19.19 21.30 -6.22
C ASP A 354 19.42 20.26 -5.09
N PRO A 355 19.72 18.98 -5.41
CA PRO A 355 19.93 17.96 -4.39
C PRO A 355 21.12 18.19 -3.45
N GLY A 356 22.19 18.88 -3.91
CA GLY A 356 23.44 19.08 -3.17
C GLY A 356 23.39 20.23 -2.16
N VAL A 357 22.34 21.06 -2.19
CA VAL A 357 22.16 22.15 -1.23
C VAL A 357 22.02 21.63 0.22
N VAL A 358 21.49 20.42 0.38
CA VAL A 358 21.26 19.82 1.71
C VAL A 358 22.57 19.45 2.39
N GLU A 359 23.53 18.90 1.65
CA GLU A 359 24.87 18.60 2.17
C GLU A 359 25.56 19.86 2.71
N LYS A 360 25.40 20.99 2.02
CA LYS A 360 25.98 22.29 2.43
C LYS A 360 25.24 22.92 3.61
N ASN A 361 23.93 22.69 3.73
CA ASN A 361 23.10 23.24 4.78
C ASN A 361 22.06 22.21 5.27
N PRO A 362 22.44 21.30 6.18
CA PRO A 362 21.55 20.25 6.69
C PRO A 362 20.28 20.78 7.37
N LEU A 363 20.30 22.01 7.91
CA LEU A 363 19.10 22.63 8.51
C LEU A 363 17.96 22.81 7.49
N LEU A 364 18.23 22.76 6.19
CA LEU A 364 17.20 22.77 5.16
C LEU A 364 16.21 21.60 5.28
N LEU A 365 16.66 20.46 5.83
CA LEU A 365 15.79 19.31 6.10
C LEU A 365 14.73 19.60 7.17
N MET A 366 14.93 20.61 8.02
CA MET A 366 13.93 21.10 8.98
C MET A 366 13.20 22.32 8.43
N LYS A 367 13.93 23.24 7.79
CA LYS A 367 13.42 24.52 7.26
C LYS A 367 12.32 24.31 6.24
N ILE A 368 12.44 23.30 5.39
CA ILE A 368 11.46 23.00 4.36
C ILE A 368 10.08 22.65 4.93
N PHE A 369 10.04 21.92 6.05
CA PHE A 369 8.78 21.60 6.74
C PHE A 369 8.19 22.82 7.44
N ALA A 370 9.03 23.65 8.06
CA ALA A 370 8.56 24.91 8.65
C ALA A 370 7.95 25.85 7.59
N GLU A 371 8.57 25.98 6.42
CA GLU A 371 8.01 26.75 5.30
C GLU A 371 6.69 26.14 4.78
N ALA A 372 6.62 24.81 4.67
CA ALA A 372 5.41 24.10 4.26
C ALA A 372 4.25 24.38 5.24
N ALA A 373 4.51 24.28 6.55
CA ALA A 373 3.54 24.56 7.60
C ALA A 373 3.10 26.03 7.57
N ARG A 374 4.04 26.97 7.43
CA ARG A 374 3.74 28.41 7.42
C ARG A 374 2.83 28.82 6.26
N ARG A 375 3.00 28.18 5.10
CA ARG A 375 2.31 28.57 3.85
C ARG A 375 1.13 27.67 3.50
N GLY A 376 0.98 26.52 4.17
CA GLY A 376 -0.03 25.53 3.83
C GLY A 376 0.20 24.91 2.44
N VAL A 377 1.46 24.74 2.05
CA VAL A 377 1.84 24.18 0.73
C VAL A 377 2.28 22.73 0.85
N HIS A 378 2.07 21.95 -0.21
CA HIS A 378 2.48 20.56 -0.27
C HIS A 378 3.93 20.42 -0.76
N PHE A 379 4.52 19.23 -0.57
CA PHE A 379 5.86 18.93 -1.02
C PHE A 379 5.84 18.41 -2.45
N HIS A 380 6.82 18.81 -3.26
CA HIS A 380 7.02 18.18 -4.55
C HIS A 380 7.60 16.77 -4.33
N HIS A 381 7.26 15.79 -5.16
CA HIS A 381 7.71 14.41 -4.97
C HIS A 381 9.25 14.24 -4.94
N GLU A 382 9.96 14.91 -5.84
CA GLU A 382 11.43 14.97 -5.84
C GLU A 382 11.99 15.51 -4.50
N THR A 383 11.23 16.35 -3.80
CA THR A 383 11.62 16.86 -2.48
C THR A 383 11.67 15.74 -1.46
N GLY A 384 10.67 14.85 -1.47
CA GLY A 384 10.67 13.67 -0.61
C GLY A 384 11.85 12.74 -0.90
N ARG A 385 12.23 12.58 -2.18
CA ARG A 385 13.41 11.79 -2.58
C ARG A 385 14.70 12.43 -2.06
N ILE A 386 14.89 13.73 -2.30
CA ILE A 386 16.06 14.49 -1.80
C ILE A 386 16.15 14.39 -0.28
N ILE A 387 15.05 14.57 0.44
CA ILE A 387 15.03 14.42 1.91
C ILE A 387 15.54 13.04 2.32
N ARG A 388 15.02 11.96 1.73
CA ARG A 388 15.34 10.59 2.14
C ARG A 388 16.80 10.22 1.94
N VAL A 389 17.39 10.58 0.80
CA VAL A 389 18.80 10.27 0.52
C VAL A 389 19.76 11.09 1.40
N ASN A 390 19.28 12.19 1.98
CA ASN A 390 20.06 13.08 2.83
C ASN A 390 19.71 12.95 4.33
N LEU A 391 18.94 11.93 4.74
CA LEU A 391 18.51 11.77 6.14
C LEU A 391 19.68 11.60 7.13
N GLU A 392 20.84 11.15 6.66
CA GLU A 392 22.03 10.98 7.48
C GLU A 392 22.61 12.31 7.97
N TYR A 393 22.40 13.41 7.24
CA TYR A 393 22.81 14.74 7.66
C TYR A 393 21.99 15.29 8.84
N ILE A 394 20.92 14.61 9.26
CA ILE A 394 20.29 14.85 10.57
C ILE A 394 21.08 14.04 11.62
N ASP A 395 22.27 14.55 11.93
CA ASP A 395 23.18 14.03 12.94
C ASP A 395 22.96 14.71 14.31
N ASP A 396 23.88 14.50 15.27
CA ASP A 396 23.78 15.12 16.59
C ASP A 396 23.90 16.65 16.54
N SER A 397 24.68 17.20 15.59
CA SER A 397 24.80 18.64 15.40
C SER A 397 23.45 19.27 15.02
N VAL A 398 22.72 18.65 14.10
CA VAL A 398 21.36 19.11 13.75
C VAL A 398 20.37 18.86 14.90
N ARG A 399 20.43 17.71 15.57
CA ARG A 399 19.53 17.37 16.69
C ARG A 399 19.66 18.32 17.88
N GLU A 400 20.87 18.78 18.18
CA GLU A 400 21.16 19.68 19.30
C GLU A 400 21.15 21.17 18.88
N SER A 401 20.93 21.45 17.60
CA SER A 401 20.83 22.82 17.09
C SER A 401 19.58 23.52 17.62
N ARG A 402 19.78 24.65 18.32
CA ARG A 402 18.69 25.53 18.73
C ARG A 402 17.83 25.95 17.54
N LYS A 403 18.44 26.16 16.37
CA LYS A 403 17.70 26.56 15.18
C LYS A 403 16.82 25.46 14.64
N ALA A 404 17.28 24.21 14.66
CA ALA A 404 16.46 23.07 14.27
C ALA A 404 15.26 22.88 15.22
N ALA A 405 15.48 23.04 16.54
CA ALA A 405 14.42 22.99 17.54
C ALA A 405 13.36 24.08 17.31
N GLU A 406 13.77 25.32 17.01
CA GLU A 406 12.85 26.40 16.64
C GLU A 406 11.99 26.04 15.42
N LEU A 407 12.61 25.55 14.35
CA LEU A 407 11.92 25.15 13.12
C LEU A 407 10.93 24.00 13.38
N PHE A 408 11.31 23.04 14.23
CA PHE A 408 10.41 21.97 14.67
C PHE A 408 9.22 22.53 15.45
N PHE A 409 9.42 23.44 16.40
CA PHE A 409 8.32 24.06 17.14
C PHE A 409 7.44 24.95 16.24
N GLU A 410 7.98 25.58 15.21
CA GLU A 410 7.18 26.28 14.19
C GLU A 410 6.21 25.34 13.47
N VAL A 411 6.64 24.11 13.18
CA VAL A 411 5.76 23.08 12.61
C VAL A 411 4.75 22.59 13.66
N LEU A 412 5.23 22.18 14.84
CA LEU A 412 4.40 21.58 15.89
C LEU A 412 3.31 22.54 16.40
N CYS A 413 3.61 23.84 16.52
CA CYS A 413 2.66 24.83 17.02
C CYS A 413 1.74 25.41 15.93
N ASN A 414 1.92 25.02 14.67
CA ASN A 414 1.06 25.49 13.59
C ASN A 414 -0.28 24.74 13.60
N VAL A 415 -1.29 25.34 14.22
CA VAL A 415 -2.62 24.72 14.42
C VAL A 415 -3.42 24.49 13.13
N ARG A 416 -2.98 25.01 11.98
CA ARG A 416 -3.69 24.83 10.70
C ARG A 416 -3.11 23.71 9.85
N HIS A 417 -1.79 23.60 9.83
CA HIS A 417 -1.06 22.73 8.90
C HIS A 417 -0.07 21.79 9.58
N GLY A 418 0.25 22.02 10.86
CA GLY A 418 1.31 21.33 11.60
C GLY A 418 1.13 19.82 11.64
N ALA A 419 -0.05 19.31 12.00
CA ALA A 419 -0.30 17.86 12.06
C ALA A 419 -0.05 17.14 10.71
N ASN A 420 -0.47 17.74 9.59
CA ASN A 420 -0.24 17.16 8.27
C ASN A 420 1.25 17.20 7.89
N VAL A 421 1.95 18.29 8.23
CA VAL A 421 3.39 18.43 7.98
C VAL A 421 4.19 17.46 8.85
N LEU A 422 3.82 17.27 10.12
CA LEU A 422 4.42 16.26 11.01
C LEU A 422 4.22 14.85 10.44
N ARG A 423 3.04 14.54 9.89
CA ARG A 423 2.82 13.27 9.18
C ARG A 423 3.78 13.11 8.01
N THR A 424 4.01 14.15 7.22
CA THR A 424 5.01 14.10 6.14
C THR A 424 6.44 13.97 6.68
N MET A 425 6.80 14.62 7.78
CA MET A 425 8.10 14.43 8.45
C MET A 425 8.29 12.98 8.89
N LEU A 426 7.23 12.35 9.41
CA LEU A 426 7.23 10.94 9.82
C LEU A 426 7.38 10.00 8.61
N GLU A 427 6.62 10.22 7.52
CA GLU A 427 6.66 9.39 6.31
C GLU A 427 7.98 9.49 5.53
N THR A 428 8.61 10.67 5.57
CA THR A 428 9.94 10.92 4.98
C THR A 428 11.09 10.46 5.87
N GLY A 429 10.84 10.11 7.14
CA GLY A 429 11.84 9.68 8.11
C GLY A 429 12.55 10.81 8.86
N VAL A 430 12.26 12.07 8.54
CA VAL A 430 12.84 13.26 9.20
C VAL A 430 12.48 13.28 10.67
N LEU A 431 11.22 13.00 11.03
CA LEU A 431 10.79 13.00 12.43
C LEU A 431 11.55 11.93 13.25
N THR A 432 11.70 10.72 12.70
CA THR A 432 12.45 9.62 13.35
C THR A 432 13.97 9.84 13.41
N ARG A 433 14.51 10.74 12.59
CA ARG A 433 15.93 11.12 12.65
C ARG A 433 16.18 12.29 13.60
N PHE A 434 15.24 13.22 13.67
CA PHE A 434 15.30 14.38 14.55
C PHE A 434 14.95 14.02 16.02
N ILE A 435 13.98 13.14 16.22
CA ILE A 435 13.61 12.56 17.53
C ILE A 435 13.81 11.04 17.44
N PRO A 436 15.02 10.52 17.69
CA PRO A 436 15.34 9.10 17.50
C PRO A 436 14.43 8.11 18.26
N GLU A 437 13.86 8.54 19.39
CA GLU A 437 12.94 7.76 20.21
C GLU A 437 11.68 7.36 19.43
N PHE A 438 11.29 8.12 18.40
CA PHE A 438 10.16 7.76 17.52
C PHE A 438 10.35 6.44 16.78
N LYS A 439 11.59 5.95 16.62
CA LYS A 439 11.86 4.66 15.97
C LYS A 439 11.16 3.50 16.68
N ASN A 440 10.97 3.59 17.99
CA ASN A 440 10.39 2.53 18.80
C ASN A 440 8.87 2.42 18.65
N VAL A 441 8.21 3.53 18.32
CA VAL A 441 6.76 3.62 18.11
C VAL A 441 6.36 3.59 16.64
N ARG A 442 7.32 3.66 15.71
CA ARG A 442 7.05 3.63 14.27
C ARG A 442 6.40 2.31 13.88
N TYR A 443 5.20 2.38 13.29
CA TYR A 443 4.37 1.25 12.91
C TYR A 443 4.06 0.26 14.04
N ARG A 444 4.18 0.70 15.30
CA ARG A 444 3.87 -0.15 16.44
C ARG A 444 2.36 -0.27 16.59
N VAL A 445 1.85 -1.49 16.57
CA VAL A 445 0.49 -1.80 16.97
C VAL A 445 0.43 -2.01 18.47
N GLN A 446 -0.70 -1.67 19.08
CA GLN A 446 -1.07 -2.17 20.39
C GLN A 446 -2.23 -3.13 20.20
N TYR A 447 -2.03 -4.37 20.61
CA TYR A 447 -3.06 -5.39 20.46
C TYR A 447 -4.07 -5.31 21.61
N ASP A 448 -5.06 -4.43 21.46
CA ASP A 448 -6.23 -4.30 22.34
C ASP A 448 -7.43 -3.73 21.58
N ILE A 449 -8.61 -3.76 22.22
CA ILE A 449 -9.89 -3.36 21.60
C ILE A 449 -10.11 -1.85 21.50
N TYR A 450 -9.24 -1.04 22.13
CA TYR A 450 -9.44 0.41 22.23
C TYR A 450 -8.61 1.18 21.21
N HIS A 451 -7.49 0.62 20.76
CA HIS A 451 -6.65 1.26 19.77
C HIS A 451 -7.16 1.00 18.36
N LEU A 452 -7.32 2.07 17.60
CA LEU A 452 -7.63 1.96 16.18
C LEU A 452 -6.39 2.19 15.32
N PHE A 453 -5.34 2.83 15.83
CA PHE A 453 -4.19 3.27 15.04
C PHE A 453 -2.86 2.74 15.58
N THR A 454 -1.84 2.64 14.72
CA THR A 454 -0.45 2.47 15.18
C THR A 454 -0.05 3.65 16.07
N VAL A 455 0.83 3.40 17.05
CA VAL A 455 1.20 4.38 18.09
C VAL A 455 1.69 5.69 17.47
N ASP A 456 2.56 5.62 16.48
CA ASP A 456 3.07 6.80 15.77
C ASP A 456 1.98 7.63 15.07
N GLU A 457 1.01 7.02 14.38
CA GLU A 457 -0.12 7.75 13.79
C GLU A 457 -1.05 8.30 14.88
N HIS A 458 -1.27 7.56 15.96
CA HIS A 458 -2.02 8.03 17.14
C HIS A 458 -1.41 9.30 17.74
N LEU A 459 -0.09 9.36 17.92
CA LEU A 459 0.62 10.55 18.39
C LEU A 459 0.38 11.76 17.48
N ILE A 460 0.45 11.58 16.16
CA ILE A 460 0.22 12.65 15.17
C ILE A 460 -1.26 13.09 15.16
N ARG A 461 -2.20 12.14 15.30
CA ARG A 461 -3.64 12.43 15.39
C ARG A 461 -3.99 13.17 16.67
N THR A 462 -3.37 12.82 17.78
CA THR A 462 -3.51 13.52 19.06
C THR A 462 -3.11 14.99 18.90
N VAL A 463 -1.99 15.28 18.22
CA VAL A 463 -1.61 16.66 17.89
C VAL A 463 -2.64 17.33 16.98
N GLY A 464 -3.15 16.63 15.97
CA GLY A 464 -4.19 17.15 15.06
C GLY A 464 -5.50 17.50 15.79
N GLU A 465 -5.89 16.71 16.78
CA GLU A 465 -7.06 16.97 17.61
C GLU A 465 -6.82 18.15 18.55
N LEU A 466 -5.65 18.22 19.20
CA LEU A 466 -5.25 19.40 19.98
C LEU A 466 -5.22 20.67 19.11
N HIS A 467 -4.78 20.58 17.85
CA HIS A 467 -4.83 21.68 16.87
C HIS A 467 -6.26 22.07 16.49
N ARG A 468 -7.20 21.11 16.45
CA ARG A 468 -8.63 21.37 16.21
C ARG A 468 -9.23 22.12 17.39
N LEU A 469 -9.07 21.60 18.61
CA LEU A 469 -9.53 22.22 19.85
C LEU A 469 -8.94 23.62 20.05
N ALA A 470 -7.65 23.80 19.74
CA ALA A 470 -6.96 25.08 19.82
C ALA A 470 -7.47 26.17 18.86
N ARG A 471 -8.27 25.80 17.86
CA ARG A 471 -8.90 26.72 16.88
C ARG A 471 -10.35 27.03 17.21
N GLU A 472 -10.97 26.30 18.14
CA GLU A 472 -12.32 26.56 18.58
C GLU A 472 -12.34 27.79 19.50
N GLU A 473 -13.19 28.77 19.18
CA GLU A 473 -13.20 30.07 19.89
C GLU A 473 -13.56 29.98 21.38
N LYS A 474 -14.23 28.91 21.81
CA LYS A 474 -14.75 28.73 23.19
C LYS A 474 -14.23 27.47 23.87
N ASN A 475 -13.04 26.99 23.49
CA ASN A 475 -12.49 25.79 24.12
C ASN A 475 -11.87 26.12 25.48
N GLU A 476 -12.52 25.66 26.56
CA GLU A 476 -12.09 25.90 27.95
C GLU A 476 -10.67 25.40 28.24
N LEU A 477 -10.23 24.32 27.56
CA LEU A 477 -8.89 23.75 27.72
C LEU A 477 -7.78 24.73 27.31
N PHE A 478 -8.05 25.61 26.34
CA PHE A 478 -7.06 26.55 25.80
C PHE A 478 -7.19 27.99 26.35
N TYR A 479 -8.28 28.33 27.04
CA TYR A 479 -8.56 29.70 27.49
C TYR A 479 -7.53 30.25 28.48
N GLY A 480 -6.94 29.38 29.33
CA GLY A 480 -5.95 29.77 30.34
C GLY A 480 -4.48 29.52 29.97
N LEU A 481 -4.20 28.93 28.81
CA LEU A 481 -2.84 28.50 28.45
C LEU A 481 -2.09 29.60 27.70
N ASN A 482 -0.93 30.01 28.24
CA ASN A 482 -0.05 30.93 27.54
C ASN A 482 0.64 30.24 26.35
N ARG A 483 1.39 30.99 25.54
CA ARG A 483 2.08 30.44 24.35
C ARG A 483 3.03 29.28 24.67
N ASN A 484 3.76 29.34 25.79
CA ASN A 484 4.67 28.28 26.20
C ASN A 484 3.92 27.05 26.71
N ASP A 485 2.83 27.24 27.45
CA ASP A 485 2.02 26.11 27.95
C ASP A 485 1.39 25.35 26.77
N ARG A 486 0.87 26.07 25.77
CA ARG A 486 0.35 25.45 24.53
C ARG A 486 1.42 24.67 23.77
N LYS A 487 2.62 25.23 23.67
CA LYS A 487 3.79 24.58 23.05
C LYS A 487 4.11 23.26 23.77
N LEU A 488 4.12 23.26 25.10
CA LEU A 488 4.35 22.05 25.89
C LEU A 488 3.22 21.04 25.76
N LEU A 489 1.97 21.49 25.74
CA LEU A 489 0.82 20.61 25.55
C LEU A 489 0.86 19.89 24.19
N PHE A 490 1.17 20.61 23.11
CA PHE A 490 1.34 19.97 21.80
C PHE A 490 2.51 18.99 21.77
N LEU A 491 3.61 19.30 22.45
CA LEU A 491 4.75 18.39 22.55
C LEU A 491 4.41 17.15 23.39
N ALA A 492 3.70 17.32 24.50
CA ALA A 492 3.19 16.22 25.31
C ALA A 492 2.24 15.34 24.48
N GLY A 493 1.31 15.92 23.73
CA GLY A 493 0.43 15.17 22.83
C GLY A 493 1.21 14.33 21.81
N LEU A 494 2.31 14.86 21.27
CA LEU A 494 3.19 14.16 20.34
C LEU A 494 4.05 13.06 21.01
N LEU A 495 4.28 13.12 22.32
CA LEU A 495 5.23 12.25 23.03
C LEU A 495 4.61 11.39 24.13
N HIS A 496 3.33 11.51 24.44
CA HIS A 496 2.72 10.86 25.61
C HIS A 496 2.92 9.34 25.63
N ASP A 497 2.83 8.70 24.46
CA ASP A 497 3.01 7.26 24.26
C ASP A 497 4.42 6.87 23.76
N ILE A 498 5.41 7.76 23.82
CA ILE A 498 6.76 7.50 23.26
C ILE A 498 7.49 6.33 23.94
N GLY A 499 7.12 5.99 25.18
CA GLY A 499 7.66 4.85 25.92
C GLY A 499 7.07 3.49 25.53
N LYS A 500 6.05 3.45 24.65
CA LYS A 500 5.43 2.19 24.23
C LYS A 500 6.44 1.31 23.48
N GLY A 501 6.47 0.03 23.87
CA GLY A 501 7.38 -0.94 23.28
C GLY A 501 8.70 -1.17 24.01
N MET A 502 8.86 -0.58 25.19
CA MET A 502 10.07 -0.71 26.02
C MET A 502 9.82 -1.49 27.32
N GLY A 503 8.76 -2.30 27.38
CA GLY A 503 8.37 -3.07 28.57
C GLY A 503 7.17 -2.46 29.30
N LYS A 504 6.98 -2.88 30.57
CA LYS A 504 5.87 -2.42 31.43
C LYS A 504 6.14 -1.00 31.94
N GLY A 505 5.08 -0.21 32.16
CA GLY A 505 5.18 1.18 32.64
C GLY A 505 5.57 2.16 31.54
N HIS A 506 4.87 2.15 30.40
CA HIS A 506 5.22 3.00 29.26
C HIS A 506 5.12 4.49 29.58
N ALA A 507 4.25 4.87 30.53
CA ALA A 507 4.13 6.25 31.00
C ALA A 507 5.39 6.70 31.76
N GLU A 508 5.91 5.88 32.68
CA GLU A 508 7.16 6.15 33.40
C GLU A 508 8.37 6.13 32.46
N ILE A 509 8.43 5.16 31.55
CA ILE A 509 9.50 5.10 30.55
C ILE A 509 9.46 6.33 29.65
N GLY A 510 8.28 6.70 29.16
CA GLY A 510 8.07 7.91 28.37
C GLY A 510 8.51 9.17 29.12
N ALA A 511 8.14 9.28 30.39
CA ALA A 511 8.52 10.39 31.28
C ALA A 511 10.04 10.51 31.46
N ASN A 512 10.77 9.39 31.48
CA ASN A 512 12.23 9.38 31.53
C ASN A 512 12.86 9.79 30.18
N LEU A 513 12.31 9.29 29.06
CA LEU A 513 12.79 9.61 27.72
C LEU A 513 12.66 11.10 27.39
N VAL A 514 11.54 11.73 27.78
CA VAL A 514 11.29 13.13 27.45
C VAL A 514 12.25 14.11 28.10
N VAL A 515 12.97 13.73 29.17
CA VAL A 515 14.02 14.57 29.76
C VAL A 515 15.15 14.82 28.76
N GLY A 516 15.61 13.75 28.10
CA GLY A 516 16.65 13.85 27.06
C GLY A 516 16.15 14.62 25.84
N ILE A 517 14.91 14.38 25.43
CA ILE A 517 14.27 15.09 24.31
C ILE A 517 14.15 16.59 24.63
N ALA A 518 13.67 16.95 25.82
CA ALA A 518 13.50 18.33 26.26
C ALA A 518 14.83 19.10 26.23
N ARG A 519 15.91 18.46 26.72
CA ARG A 519 17.26 19.03 26.67
C ARG A 519 17.71 19.32 25.24
N ARG A 520 17.57 18.36 24.32
CA ARG A 520 17.95 18.55 22.90
C ARG A 520 17.12 19.63 22.21
N LEU A 521 15.84 19.76 22.58
CA LEU A 521 14.96 20.82 22.08
C LEU A 521 15.20 22.19 22.74
N GLY A 522 16.13 22.27 23.71
CA GLY A 522 16.46 23.50 24.43
C GLY A 522 15.31 24.04 25.28
N LEU A 523 14.55 23.14 25.91
CA LEU A 523 13.57 23.52 26.94
C LEU A 523 14.29 23.84 28.26
N SER A 524 13.74 24.78 29.03
CA SER A 524 14.21 25.07 30.38
C SER A 524 13.92 23.91 31.33
N GLU A 525 14.60 23.86 32.46
CA GLU A 525 14.38 22.86 33.51
C GLU A 525 12.92 22.81 34.00
N LYS A 526 12.25 23.98 34.07
CA LYS A 526 10.82 24.03 34.41
C LYS A 526 9.98 23.37 33.32
N GLU A 527 10.19 23.76 32.06
CA GLU A 527 9.46 23.20 30.91
C GLU A 527 9.68 21.69 30.76
N ALA A 528 10.89 21.20 31.04
CA ALA A 528 11.21 19.78 31.03
C ALA A 528 10.45 19.00 32.12
N ARG A 529 10.36 19.55 33.33
CA ARG A 529 9.56 18.96 34.43
C ARG A 529 8.07 18.95 34.11
N ASP A 530 7.55 20.05 33.55
CA ASP A 530 6.14 20.14 33.16
C ASP A 530 5.82 19.12 32.05
N LEU A 531 6.69 18.97 31.05
CA LEU A 531 6.55 17.94 30.01
C LEU A 531 6.60 16.52 30.59
N GLN A 532 7.57 16.25 31.48
CA GLN A 532 7.68 14.97 32.16
C GLN A 532 6.42 14.64 32.96
N PHE A 533 5.86 15.61 33.68
CA PHE A 533 4.62 15.45 34.43
C PHE A 533 3.45 15.07 33.50
N LEU A 534 3.26 15.80 32.41
CA LEU A 534 2.18 15.53 31.44
C LEU A 534 2.30 14.13 30.83
N VAL A 535 3.51 13.71 30.45
CA VAL A 535 3.75 12.38 29.88
C VAL A 535 3.58 11.28 30.93
N LYS A 536 4.04 11.48 32.17
CA LYS A 536 3.89 10.48 33.24
C LYS A 536 2.42 10.22 33.59
N HIS A 537 1.58 11.25 33.53
CA HIS A 537 0.19 11.18 34.01
C HIS A 537 -0.85 11.19 32.88
N HIS A 538 -0.48 10.87 31.64
CA HIS A 538 -1.40 10.90 30.50
C HIS A 538 -2.57 9.88 30.62
N LEU A 539 -2.43 8.87 31.48
CA LEU A 539 -3.45 7.85 31.76
C LEU A 539 -4.29 8.16 33.01
N LEU A 540 -3.98 9.22 33.76
CA LEU A 540 -4.59 9.48 35.08
C LEU A 540 -6.11 9.69 35.06
N ILE A 541 -6.67 10.11 33.91
CA ILE A 541 -8.10 10.39 33.71
C ILE A 541 -8.76 9.35 32.78
N PRO A 542 -8.09 8.87 31.71
CA PRO A 542 -8.63 7.81 30.86
C PRO A 542 -8.77 6.43 31.54
N GLU A 543 -7.94 6.14 32.54
CA GLU A 543 -8.09 5.00 33.47
C GLU A 543 -8.83 5.45 34.73
#